data_AF-A0A7S9QE39-F1
#
_entry.id   AF-A0A7S9QE39-F1
#
_cell.length_a   1.000
_cell.length_b   1.000
_cell.length_c   1.000
_cell.angle_alpha   90.00
_cell.angle_beta   90.00
_cell.angle_gamma   90.00
#
_symmetry.space_group_name_H-M   'P 1'
#
loop_
_entity.id
_entity.type
_entity.pdbx_description
1 polymer ?
#
loop_
_entity_poly.entity_id
_entity_poly.type
_entity_poly.pdbx_seq_one_letter_code
_entity_poly.pdbx_strand_id
1 'polypeptide(L)'
;MYVDGFLVPVKKVKLEEYRAAAEAMGKIFLKHGALATTEAVADDVDPGELTSFPRAVQLEEDETVVFSWITWPDRATRDAGQKKVFDDPDGQAQMSVFMGDDPAVAGKRMVYGGFTPIVELTA
;
A
#
# COMPACT_ATOMS: atom_id res chain seq x y z
N MET A 1 -5.69 15.18 -9.50
CA MET A 1 -5.40 14.17 -8.47
C MET A 1 -5.29 12.80 -9.13
N TYR A 2 -4.39 11.96 -8.66
CA TYR A 2 -4.27 10.55 -9.05
C TYR A 2 -3.96 9.71 -7.82
N VAL A 3 -4.41 8.46 -7.78
CA VAL A 3 -4.27 7.61 -6.60
C VAL A 3 -3.65 6.28 -7.00
N ASP A 4 -2.61 5.83 -6.30
CA ASP A 4 -2.26 4.40 -6.28
C ASP A 4 -2.95 3.77 -5.08
N GLY A 5 -3.71 2.69 -5.28
CA GLY A 5 -4.41 1.96 -4.22
C GLY A 5 -3.90 0.54 -4.07
N PHE A 6 -3.88 0.04 -2.83
CA PHE A 6 -3.29 -1.23 -2.46
C PHE A 6 -4.17 -2.00 -1.46
N LEU A 7 -4.15 -3.33 -1.60
CA LEU A 7 -4.58 -4.27 -0.56
C LEU A 7 -3.43 -5.20 -0.25
N VAL A 8 -2.97 -5.16 1.00
CA VAL A 8 -1.76 -5.84 1.44
C VAL A 8 -2.12 -6.87 2.51
N PRO A 9 -1.91 -8.18 2.26
CA PRO A 9 -1.97 -9.18 3.31
C PRO A 9 -0.73 -9.09 4.20
N VAL A 10 -0.93 -8.88 5.49
CA VAL A 10 0.14 -8.69 6.49
C VAL A 10 -0.03 -9.69 7.62
N LYS A 11 1.05 -10.38 8.01
CA LYS A 11 1.02 -11.27 9.19
C LYS A 11 0.72 -10.45 10.44
N LYS A 12 -0.30 -10.85 11.22
CA LYS A 12 -0.76 -10.11 12.42
C LYS A 12 0.38 -9.87 13.40
N VAL A 13 1.26 -10.85 13.58
CA VAL A 13 2.41 -10.79 14.49
C VAL A 13 3.53 -9.84 14.02
N LYS A 14 3.49 -9.38 12.77
CA LYS A 14 4.47 -8.47 12.16
C LYS A 14 3.88 -7.11 11.80
N LEU A 15 2.70 -6.77 12.32
CA LEU A 15 2.01 -5.52 11.98
C LEU A 15 2.84 -4.26 12.34
N GLU A 16 3.57 -4.27 13.46
CA GLU A 16 4.45 -3.14 13.82
C GLU A 16 5.66 -3.00 12.91
N GLU A 17 6.23 -4.12 12.44
CA GLU A 17 7.32 -4.13 11.47
C GLU A 17 6.85 -3.54 10.13
N TYR A 18 5.67 -3.98 9.67
CA TYR A 18 4.99 -3.42 8.51
C TYR A 18 4.73 -1.91 8.69
N ARG A 19 4.17 -1.48 9.83
CA ARG A 19 3.89 -0.08 10.13
C ARG A 19 5.15 0.78 10.03
N ALA A 20 6.26 0.33 10.62
CA ALA A 20 7.52 1.05 10.58
C ALA A 20 8.07 1.17 9.15
N ALA A 21 8.03 0.08 8.37
CA ALA A 21 8.43 0.10 6.97
C ALA A 21 7.54 1.02 6.12
N ALA A 22 6.23 1.00 6.37
CA ALA A 22 5.26 1.82 5.64
C ALA A 22 5.42 3.31 5.96
N GLU A 23 5.73 3.65 7.22
CA GLU A 23 6.06 5.03 7.61
C GLU A 23 7.34 5.52 6.91
N ALA A 24 8.38 4.67 6.83
CA ALA A 24 9.62 5.00 6.14
C ALA A 24 9.39 5.17 4.62
N MET A 25 8.66 4.25 4.00
CA MET A 25 8.32 4.30 2.58
C MET A 25 7.44 5.52 2.25
N GLY A 26 6.47 5.84 3.10
CA GLY A 26 5.60 6.99 2.94
C GLY A 26 6.38 8.31 2.87
N LYS A 27 7.38 8.48 3.74
CA LYS A 27 8.28 9.66 3.70
C LYS A 27 9.04 9.77 2.37
N ILE A 28 9.43 8.64 1.78
CA ILE A 28 10.13 8.61 0.48
C ILE A 28 9.17 8.94 -0.67
N PHE A 29 7.94 8.45 -0.63
CA PHE A 29 6.91 8.87 -1.59
C PHE A 29 6.63 10.37 -1.52
N LEU A 30 6.49 10.93 -0.32
CA LEU A 30 6.30 12.37 -0.12
C LEU A 30 7.49 13.18 -0.66
N LYS A 31 8.73 12.74 -0.38
CA LYS A 31 9.97 13.32 -0.93
C LYS A 31 9.96 13.37 -2.46
N HIS A 32 9.33 12.39 -3.12
CA HIS A 32 9.30 12.26 -4.58
C HIS A 32 7.99 12.72 -5.24
N GLY A 33 7.17 13.50 -4.53
CA GLY A 33 6.07 14.25 -5.12
C GLY A 33 4.67 13.70 -4.82
N ALA A 34 4.54 12.69 -3.95
CA ALA A 34 3.24 12.34 -3.40
C ALA A 34 2.73 13.46 -2.48
N LEU A 35 1.42 13.65 -2.44
CA LEU A 35 0.74 14.59 -1.55
C LEU A 35 0.47 13.97 -0.17
N ALA A 36 0.12 12.68 -0.15
CA ALA A 36 -0.22 11.95 1.06
C ALA A 36 -0.02 10.46 0.86
N THR A 37 0.26 9.76 1.95
CA THR A 37 0.23 8.29 2.04
C THR A 37 -0.64 7.91 3.23
N THR A 38 -1.46 6.88 3.10
CA THR A 38 -2.33 6.41 4.18
C THR A 38 -2.35 4.90 4.22
N GLU A 39 -2.19 4.36 5.42
CA GLU A 39 -2.17 2.92 5.72
C GLU A 39 -3.25 2.66 6.76
N ALA A 40 -4.21 1.78 6.47
CA ALA A 40 -5.31 1.45 7.37
C ALA A 40 -5.44 -0.06 7.54
N VAL A 41 -5.18 -0.55 8.75
CA VAL A 41 -5.41 -1.96 9.10
C VAL A 41 -6.90 -2.26 9.18
N ALA A 42 -7.30 -3.45 8.74
CA ALA A 42 -8.66 -3.94 8.90
C ALA A 42 -9.10 -3.92 10.36
N ASP A 43 -10.26 -3.31 10.61
CA ASP A 43 -10.92 -3.24 11.92
C ASP A 43 -12.27 -3.98 11.87
N ASP A 44 -13.15 -3.55 10.96
CA ASP A 44 -14.47 -4.18 10.70
C ASP A 44 -14.58 -4.59 9.22
N VAL A 45 -14.11 -5.79 8.89
CA VAL A 45 -14.05 -6.30 7.51
C VAL A 45 -14.73 -7.66 7.40
N ASP A 46 -15.89 -7.69 6.74
CA ASP A 46 -16.65 -8.91 6.50
C ASP A 46 -15.94 -9.82 5.47
N PRO A 47 -15.80 -11.14 5.74
CA PRO A 47 -15.20 -12.09 4.82
C PRO A 47 -16.01 -12.31 3.52
N GLY A 48 -17.30 -11.99 3.50
CA GLY A 48 -18.19 -12.12 2.35
C GLY A 48 -18.31 -13.55 1.78
N GLU A 49 -19.25 -13.73 0.84
CA GLU A 49 -19.49 -15.03 0.20
C GLU A 49 -18.80 -15.16 -1.16
N LEU A 50 -18.95 -14.15 -2.03
CA LEU A 50 -18.38 -14.17 -3.39
C LEU A 50 -17.09 -13.37 -3.50
N THR A 51 -17.06 -12.16 -2.95
CA THR A 51 -15.92 -11.24 -2.96
C THR A 51 -15.86 -10.48 -1.65
N SER A 52 -14.66 -10.08 -1.26
CA SER A 52 -14.38 -9.29 -0.05
C SER A 52 -12.92 -8.86 -0.06
N PHE A 53 -12.53 -7.98 0.86
CA PHE A 53 -11.12 -7.61 1.04
C PHE A 53 -10.23 -8.83 1.37
N PRO A 54 -10.58 -9.71 2.33
CA PRO A 54 -9.81 -10.93 2.57
C PRO A 54 -9.70 -11.84 1.35
N ARG A 55 -10.80 -12.02 0.59
CA ARG A 55 -10.80 -12.85 -0.62
C ARG A 55 -9.94 -12.26 -1.74
N ALA A 56 -9.91 -10.92 -1.88
CA ALA A 56 -9.15 -10.23 -2.91
C ALA A 56 -7.63 -10.50 -2.81
N VAL A 57 -7.12 -10.69 -1.58
CA VAL A 57 -5.71 -10.99 -1.31
C VAL A 57 -5.48 -12.45 -0.87
N GLN A 58 -6.48 -13.32 -1.04
CA GLN A 58 -6.46 -14.72 -0.59
C GLN A 58 -5.88 -14.87 0.83
N LEU A 59 -6.46 -14.11 1.78
CA LEU A 59 -5.94 -13.94 3.12
C LEU A 59 -5.84 -15.26 3.89
N GLU A 60 -4.71 -15.48 4.56
CA GLU A 60 -4.50 -16.61 5.47
C GLU A 60 -4.98 -16.29 6.91
N GLU A 61 -5.20 -17.31 7.74
CA GLU A 61 -5.81 -17.13 9.09
C GLU A 61 -4.99 -16.24 10.04
N ASP A 62 -3.66 -16.27 9.90
CA ASP A 62 -2.70 -15.50 10.69
C ASP A 62 -2.40 -14.10 10.09
N GLU A 63 -3.14 -13.70 9.07
CA GLU A 63 -2.99 -12.42 8.37
C GLU A 63 -4.17 -11.47 8.60
N THR A 64 -3.89 -10.19 8.44
CA THR A 64 -4.88 -9.12 8.31
C THR A 64 -4.69 -8.39 6.98
N VAL A 65 -5.72 -7.68 6.53
CA VAL A 65 -5.62 -6.81 5.34
C VAL A 65 -5.26 -5.41 5.79
N VAL A 66 -4.28 -4.80 5.11
CA VAL A 66 -4.09 -3.35 5.13
C VAL A 66 -4.62 -2.79 3.82
N PHE A 67 -5.53 -1.82 3.93
CA PHE A 67 -5.98 -0.98 2.83
C PHE A 67 -5.16 0.30 2.84
N SER A 68 -4.50 0.60 1.73
CA SER A 68 -3.64 1.76 1.66
C SER A 68 -3.66 2.45 0.31
N TRP A 69 -3.27 3.72 0.32
CA TRP A 69 -3.22 4.52 -0.89
C TRP A 69 -2.21 5.64 -0.81
N ILE A 70 -1.73 6.04 -1.98
CA ILE A 70 -0.84 7.17 -2.19
C ILE A 70 -1.56 8.17 -3.08
N THR A 71 -1.68 9.40 -2.61
CA THR A 71 -2.29 10.49 -3.36
C THR A 71 -1.21 11.29 -4.08
N TRP A 72 -1.43 11.56 -5.36
CA TRP A 72 -0.54 12.32 -6.23
C TRP A 72 -1.28 13.52 -6.85
N PRO A 73 -0.56 14.60 -7.22
CA PRO A 73 -1.17 15.73 -7.93
C PRO A 73 -1.82 15.29 -9.26
N ASP A 74 -1.11 14.45 -10.02
CA ASP A 74 -1.51 13.92 -11.32
C ASP A 74 -0.71 12.65 -11.67
N ARG A 75 -1.08 12.00 -12.78
CA ARG A 75 -0.44 10.74 -13.24
C ARG A 75 1.01 10.94 -13.70
N ALA A 76 1.36 12.08 -14.28
CA ALA A 76 2.72 12.34 -14.75
C ALA A 76 3.68 12.50 -13.57
N THR A 77 3.25 13.22 -12.54
CA THR A 77 3.96 13.34 -11.26
C THR A 77 4.09 11.99 -10.59
N ARG A 78 3.02 11.19 -10.56
CA ARG A 78 3.05 9.80 -10.06
C ARG A 78 4.09 8.96 -10.78
N ASP A 79 4.08 8.94 -12.11
CA ASP A 79 4.99 8.09 -12.90
C ASP A 79 6.46 8.51 -12.70
N ALA A 80 6.74 9.82 -12.69
CA ALA A 80 8.07 10.35 -12.40
C ALA A 80 8.51 10.07 -10.95
N GLY A 81 7.59 10.22 -9.99
CA GLY A 81 7.81 9.98 -8.57
C GLY A 81 8.10 8.51 -8.28
N GLN A 82 7.30 7.59 -8.80
CA GLN A 82 7.55 6.15 -8.67
C GLN A 82 8.93 5.76 -9.20
N LYS A 83 9.31 6.25 -10.39
CA LYS A 83 10.65 5.97 -10.91
C LYS A 83 11.75 6.41 -9.93
N LYS A 84 11.61 7.59 -9.33
CA LYS A 84 12.59 8.08 -8.34
C LYS A 84 12.58 7.26 -7.07
N VAL A 85 11.42 6.80 -6.60
CA VAL A 85 11.31 5.90 -5.43
C VAL A 85 12.04 4.58 -5.71
N PHE A 86 11.88 4.01 -6.92
CA PHE A 86 12.61 2.80 -7.33
C PHE A 86 14.12 2.99 -7.44
N ASP A 87 14.56 4.20 -7.81
CA ASP A 87 15.97 4.56 -7.92
C ASP A 87 16.57 5.09 -6.60
N ASP A 88 15.75 5.34 -5.56
CA ASP A 88 16.20 5.87 -4.26
C ASP A 88 16.78 4.73 -3.40
N PRO A 89 18.03 4.83 -2.91
CA PRO A 89 18.63 3.81 -2.06
C PRO A 89 17.81 3.51 -0.79
N ASP A 90 17.22 4.53 -0.17
CA ASP A 90 16.36 4.34 1.00
C ASP A 90 15.06 3.64 0.60
N GLY A 91 14.55 3.94 -0.60
CA GLY A 91 13.38 3.27 -1.18
C GLY A 91 13.65 1.79 -1.40
N GLN A 92 14.79 1.44 -2.01
CA GLN A 92 15.18 0.04 -2.24
C GLN A 92 15.32 -0.74 -0.95
N ALA A 93 15.88 -0.13 0.10
CA ALA A 93 16.02 -0.75 1.41
C ALA A 93 14.65 -1.09 2.05
N GLN A 94 13.64 -0.22 1.88
CA GLN A 94 12.30 -0.46 2.43
C GLN A 94 11.44 -1.38 1.55
N MET A 95 11.65 -1.37 0.23
CA MET A 95 10.89 -2.19 -0.72
C MET A 95 11.01 -3.69 -0.45
N SER A 96 12.09 -4.16 0.19
CA SER A 96 12.25 -5.57 0.52
C SER A 96 11.18 -6.09 1.47
N VAL A 97 10.59 -5.24 2.33
CA VAL A 97 9.51 -5.64 3.25
C VAL A 97 8.19 -5.88 2.51
N PHE A 98 7.96 -5.15 1.41
CA PHE A 98 6.71 -5.19 0.65
C PHE A 98 6.75 -6.15 -0.55
N MET A 99 7.94 -6.63 -0.93
CA MET A 99 8.16 -7.41 -2.13
C MET A 99 8.85 -8.74 -1.84
N GLY A 100 8.59 -9.74 -2.68
CA GLY A 100 9.27 -11.03 -2.61
C GLY A 100 8.67 -11.97 -1.57
N ASP A 101 9.54 -12.65 -0.82
CA ASP A 101 9.19 -13.67 0.17
C ASP A 101 9.40 -13.15 1.61
N ASP A 102 9.26 -11.84 1.84
CA ASP A 102 9.36 -11.27 3.19
C ASP A 102 8.29 -11.89 4.10
N PRO A 103 8.66 -12.33 5.32
CA PRO A 103 7.71 -12.97 6.21
C PRO A 103 6.63 -12.03 6.77
N ALA A 104 6.73 -10.70 6.64
CA ALA A 104 5.72 -9.74 7.07
C ALA A 104 4.57 -9.59 6.08
N VAL A 105 4.87 -9.63 4.79
CA VAL A 105 3.92 -9.34 3.71
C VAL A 105 3.97 -10.44 2.67
N ALA A 106 2.81 -11.03 2.38
CA ALA A 106 2.70 -11.95 1.25
C ALA A 106 2.60 -11.17 -0.08
N GLY A 107 3.71 -10.56 -0.50
CA GLY A 107 3.75 -9.59 -1.60
C GLY A 107 3.19 -10.10 -2.94
N LYS A 108 3.27 -11.42 -3.19
CA LYS A 108 2.68 -12.07 -4.38
C LYS A 108 1.15 -12.00 -4.43
N ARG A 109 0.49 -11.84 -3.27
CA ARG A 109 -0.96 -11.73 -3.12
C ARG A 109 -1.44 -10.28 -2.97
N MET A 110 -0.52 -9.31 -2.98
CA MET A 110 -0.87 -7.89 -2.94
C MET A 110 -1.65 -7.49 -4.19
N VAL A 111 -2.77 -6.79 -4.00
CA VAL A 111 -3.51 -6.14 -5.09
C VAL A 111 -3.06 -4.70 -5.16
N TYR A 112 -2.75 -4.19 -6.36
CA TYR A 112 -2.37 -2.79 -6.55
C TYR A 112 -2.90 -2.24 -7.89
N GLY A 113 -3.12 -0.94 -7.95
CA GLY A 113 -3.55 -0.27 -9.18
C GLY A 113 -3.52 1.25 -9.08
N GLY A 114 -3.50 1.92 -10.23
CA GLY A 114 -3.59 3.38 -10.33
C GLY A 114 -4.99 3.81 -10.78
N PHE A 115 -5.51 4.88 -10.18
CA PHE A 115 -6.88 5.33 -10.33
C PHE A 115 -6.95 6.85 -10.52
N THR A 116 -7.83 7.29 -11.41
CA THR A 116 -8.22 8.70 -11.53
C THR A 116 -9.53 8.91 -10.76
N PRO A 117 -9.57 9.78 -9.74
CA PRO A 117 -10.81 10.07 -9.03
C PRO A 117 -11.89 10.63 -9.96
N ILE A 118 -13.12 10.14 -9.83
CA ILE A 118 -14.30 10.66 -10.56
C ILE A 118 -15.22 11.50 -9.68
N VAL A 119 -15.09 11.37 -8.36
CA VAL A 119 -15.82 12.13 -7.34
C VAL A 119 -14.86 12.40 -6.20
N GLU A 120 -14.78 13.65 -5.76
CA GLU A 120 -13.99 14.09 -4.62
C GLU A 120 -14.76 15.20 -3.90
N LEU A 121 -14.98 15.05 -2.60
CA LEU A 121 -15.65 16.02 -1.74
C LEU A 121 -14.74 16.34 -0.56
N THR A 122 -14.62 17.61 -0.22
CA THR A 122 -13.88 18.10 0.96
C THR A 122 -14.85 18.85 1.87
N ALA A 123 -14.59 18.82 3.18
CA ALA A 123 -15.48 19.40 4.21
C ALA A 123 -15.28 20.91 4.38
#